data_AF-A0A932J0X1-F1
#
_entry.id   AF-A0A932J0X1-F1
#
_cell.length_a   1.000
_cell.length_b   1.000
_cell.length_c   1.000
_cell.angle_alpha   90.00
_cell.angle_beta   90.00
_cell.angle_gamma   90.00
#
_symmetry.space_group_name_H-M   'P 1'
#
loop_
_entity.id
_entity.type
_entity.pdbx_description
1 polymer ?
#
loop_
_entity_poly.entity_id
_entity_poly.type
_entity_poly.pdbx_seq_one_letter_code
_entity_poly.pdbx_strand_id
1 'polypeptide(L)'
;MLVSLVATVGAVLAMVSSPAANAMVFGNYNLYIPDRYDFHTWIWAVYQCLDGGEDCLNISARSQPIAKTYPFTEKAHLVDGRWVLTVDDPFGLRCGNVYYGPTVLTHDVYSWDPNTLSGTLTSTFGAG
;
A
#
# COMPACT_ATOMS: atom_id res chain seq x y z
N MET A 1 -63.49 -13.04 26.52
CA MET A 1 -62.84 -11.99 25.73
C MET A 1 -61.33 -12.18 25.93
N LEU A 2 -60.66 -12.92 25.03
CA LEU A 2 -59.21 -13.11 25.09
C LEU A 2 -58.52 -11.84 24.59
N VAL A 3 -57.66 -11.24 25.40
CA VAL A 3 -56.74 -10.17 24.96
C VAL A 3 -55.38 -10.84 24.75
N SER A 4 -55.01 -11.05 23.48
CA SER A 4 -53.67 -11.50 23.10
C SER A 4 -52.68 -10.36 23.30
N LEU A 5 -51.68 -10.57 24.17
CA LEU A 5 -50.53 -9.69 24.31
C LEU A 5 -49.48 -10.13 23.26
N VAL A 6 -49.32 -9.35 22.20
CA VAL A 6 -48.29 -9.55 21.18
C VAL A 6 -46.93 -9.16 21.78
N ALA A 7 -46.06 -10.13 21.99
CA ALA A 7 -44.67 -9.88 22.38
C ALA A 7 -43.85 -9.47 21.14
N THR A 8 -43.53 -8.19 21.03
CA THR A 8 -42.56 -7.68 20.04
C THR A 8 -41.15 -8.12 20.44
N VAL A 9 -40.57 -9.06 19.68
CA VAL A 9 -39.16 -9.44 19.78
C VAL A 9 -38.31 -8.39 19.06
N GLY A 10 -37.56 -7.59 19.81
CA GLY A 10 -36.54 -6.70 19.26
C GLY A 10 -35.30 -7.48 18.84
N ALA A 11 -34.99 -7.48 17.54
CA ALA A 11 -33.77 -8.08 17.01
C ALA A 11 -32.56 -7.20 17.38
N VAL A 12 -31.77 -7.65 18.36
CA VAL A 12 -30.44 -7.08 18.63
C VAL A 12 -29.49 -7.66 17.57
N LEU A 13 -29.16 -6.88 16.54
CA LEU A 13 -28.05 -7.22 15.65
C LEU A 13 -26.74 -7.02 16.42
N ALA A 14 -26.19 -8.11 16.95
CA ALA A 14 -24.79 -8.14 17.36
C ALA A 14 -23.94 -7.96 16.09
N MET A 15 -23.39 -6.76 15.87
CA MET A 15 -22.34 -6.56 14.89
C MET A 15 -21.08 -7.26 15.41
N VAL A 16 -20.98 -8.56 15.12
CA VAL A 16 -19.74 -9.31 15.34
C VAL A 16 -18.75 -8.75 14.33
N SER A 17 -17.87 -7.85 14.77
CA SER A 17 -16.71 -7.45 13.98
C SER A 17 -15.90 -8.71 13.72
N SER A 18 -15.86 -9.18 12.47
CA SER A 18 -14.98 -10.26 12.05
C SER A 18 -13.56 -9.96 12.55
N PRO A 19 -12.81 -10.93 13.10
CA PRO A 19 -11.41 -10.71 13.41
C PRO A 19 -10.70 -10.20 12.16
N ALA A 20 -9.77 -9.24 12.33
CA ALA A 20 -9.03 -8.64 11.22
C ALA A 20 -8.23 -9.72 10.50
N ALA A 21 -8.83 -10.32 9.47
CA ALA A 21 -8.33 -11.54 8.86
C ALA A 21 -7.09 -11.33 7.99
N ASN A 22 -6.50 -10.14 7.96
CA ASN A 22 -5.48 -9.78 6.98
C ASN A 22 -4.51 -8.69 7.44
N ALA A 23 -4.24 -8.55 8.74
CA ALA A 23 -3.18 -7.63 9.18
C ALA A 23 -1.87 -7.97 8.44
N MET A 24 -1.26 -6.97 7.80
CA MET A 24 -0.01 -7.12 7.06
C MET A 24 1.03 -7.80 7.97
N VAL A 25 1.59 -8.92 7.52
CA VAL A 25 2.64 -9.64 8.24
C VAL A 25 4.00 -9.28 7.65
N PHE A 26 5.08 -9.53 8.39
CA PHE A 26 6.41 -9.40 7.80
C PHE A 26 6.62 -10.48 6.74
N GLY A 27 7.18 -10.11 5.60
CA GLY A 27 7.28 -11.01 4.46
C GLY A 27 7.54 -10.31 3.13
N ASN A 28 7.38 -11.07 2.05
CA ASN A 28 7.54 -10.57 0.68
C ASN A 28 6.17 -10.45 0.01
N TYR A 29 5.91 -9.30 -0.61
CA TYR A 29 4.63 -8.99 -1.25
C TYR A 29 4.84 -8.58 -2.71
N ASN A 30 4.02 -9.10 -3.61
CA ASN A 30 3.93 -8.57 -4.96
C ASN A 30 3.17 -7.25 -4.94
N LEU A 31 3.82 -6.18 -5.38
CA LEU A 31 3.20 -4.90 -5.61
C LEU A 31 2.61 -4.85 -7.01
N TYR A 32 1.29 -4.66 -7.07
CA TYR A 32 0.55 -4.54 -8.32
C TYR A 32 0.05 -3.11 -8.49
N ILE A 33 0.51 -2.43 -9.54
CA ILE A 33 0.16 -1.04 -9.85
C ILE A 33 -0.31 -0.97 -11.30
N PRO A 34 -1.58 -1.32 -11.60
CA PRO A 34 -2.05 -1.48 -12.98
C PRO A 34 -2.02 -0.18 -13.79
N ASP A 35 -2.20 0.96 -13.12
CA ASP A 35 -2.41 2.26 -13.77
C ASP A 35 -1.12 3.09 -13.91
N ARG A 36 0.02 2.59 -13.40
CA ARG A 36 1.30 3.27 -13.58
C ARG A 36 1.88 2.86 -14.93
N TYR A 37 2.23 3.84 -15.77
CA TYR A 37 2.86 3.60 -17.07
C TYR A 37 4.32 3.13 -16.91
N ASP A 38 4.46 1.89 -16.46
CA ASP A 38 5.71 1.19 -16.23
C ASP A 38 5.52 -0.30 -16.61
N PHE A 39 6.61 -0.97 -16.97
CA PHE A 39 6.63 -2.39 -17.31
C PHE A 39 7.20 -3.26 -16.18
N HIS A 40 7.60 -2.64 -15.07
CA HIS A 40 8.08 -3.33 -13.88
C HIS A 40 6.92 -3.78 -13.00
N THR A 41 7.05 -4.96 -12.43
CA THR A 41 6.41 -5.31 -11.15
C THR A 41 7.46 -5.22 -10.06
N TRP A 42 7.03 -5.10 -8.80
CA TRP A 42 7.95 -5.08 -7.67
C TRP A 42 7.58 -6.15 -6.66
N ILE A 43 8.60 -6.72 -6.04
CA ILE A 43 8.49 -7.40 -4.78
C ILE A 43 8.93 -6.44 -3.69
N TRP A 44 8.10 -6.27 -2.67
CA TRP A 44 8.44 -5.57 -1.45
C TRP A 44 8.75 -6.57 -0.35
N ALA A 45 10.00 -6.54 0.14
CA ALA A 45 10.36 -7.19 1.39
C ALA A 45 10.04 -6.24 2.54
N VAL A 46 9.18 -6.68 3.44
CA VAL A 46 8.62 -5.89 4.55
C VAL A 46 9.09 -6.48 5.86
N TYR A 47 9.75 -5.67 6.68
CA TYR A 47 10.29 -6.08 7.98
C TYR A 47 10.27 -4.92 8.98
N GLN A 48 10.35 -5.23 10.27
CA GLN A 48 10.27 -4.24 11.33
C GLN A 48 11.43 -3.23 11.28
N CYS A 49 11.16 -1.97 11.66
CA CYS A 49 12.22 -1.01 11.97
C CYS A 49 12.91 -1.36 13.29
N LEU A 50 14.25 -1.28 13.35
CA LEU A 50 14.99 -1.54 14.59
C LEU A 50 14.80 -0.44 15.64
N ASP A 51 14.51 0.78 15.18
CA ASP A 51 14.48 2.03 15.96
C ASP A 51 13.12 2.72 15.94
N GLY A 52 12.10 2.13 15.31
CA GLY A 52 10.89 2.84 14.88
C GLY A 52 9.56 2.39 15.52
N GLY A 53 9.57 1.54 16.55
CA GLY A 53 8.33 1.10 17.21
C GLY A 53 7.42 0.23 16.34
N GLU A 54 6.14 0.14 16.72
CA GLU A 54 5.11 -0.62 16.00
C GLU A 54 4.53 0.13 14.78
N ASP A 55 4.80 1.43 14.68
CA ASP A 55 4.34 2.35 13.64
C ASP A 55 5.37 2.58 12.53
N CYS A 56 6.34 1.68 12.38
CA CYS A 56 7.38 1.75 11.36
C CYS A 56 7.68 0.39 10.72
N LEU A 57 7.67 0.38 9.39
CA LEU A 57 8.10 -0.75 8.55
C LEU A 57 9.27 -0.33 7.67
N ASN A 58 10.27 -1.17 7.52
CA ASN A 58 11.22 -1.08 6.43
C ASN A 58 10.65 -1.80 5.21
N ILE A 59 10.70 -1.12 4.06
CA ILE A 59 10.26 -1.63 2.77
C ILE A 59 11.46 -1.67 1.84
N SER A 60 11.93 -2.86 1.48
CA SER A 60 12.98 -3.03 0.48
C SER A 60 12.35 -3.50 -0.83
N ALA A 61 12.34 -2.62 -1.85
CA ALA A 61 11.75 -2.91 -3.14
C ALA A 61 12.76 -3.57 -4.09
N ARG A 62 12.33 -4.65 -4.73
CA ARG A 62 13.08 -5.38 -5.76
C ARG A 62 12.24 -5.53 -7.00
N SER A 63 12.73 -4.98 -8.08
CA SER A 63 11.99 -4.89 -9.33
C SER A 63 12.11 -6.17 -10.15
N GLN A 64 11.06 -6.46 -10.92
CA GLN A 64 10.95 -7.62 -11.78
C GLN A 64 10.40 -7.19 -13.15
N PRO A 65 11.19 -7.29 -14.23
CA PRO A 65 12.62 -7.62 -14.29
C PRO A 65 13.53 -6.50 -13.76
N ILE A 66 14.86 -6.72 -13.64
CA ILE A 66 15.83 -5.71 -13.14
C ILE A 66 16.19 -4.66 -14.22
N ALA A 67 15.26 -4.28 -15.10
CA ALA A 67 15.53 -3.51 -16.31
C ALA A 67 15.67 -1.97 -16.11
N LYS A 68 16.78 -1.53 -15.48
CA LYS A 68 17.10 -0.11 -15.19
C LYS A 68 16.04 0.59 -14.33
N THR A 69 15.57 -0.14 -13.34
CA THR A 69 14.60 0.27 -12.34
C THR A 69 15.35 0.65 -11.07
N TYR A 70 14.79 1.56 -10.29
CA TYR A 70 15.36 2.02 -9.04
C TYR A 70 15.02 1.04 -7.90
N PRO A 71 15.99 0.27 -7.37
CA PRO A 71 15.78 -0.42 -6.10
C PRO A 71 15.87 0.60 -4.96
N PHE A 72 14.94 0.55 -4.02
CA PHE A 72 14.95 1.40 -2.84
C PHE A 72 14.81 0.58 -1.56
N THR A 73 15.19 1.18 -0.44
CA THR A 73 14.88 0.69 0.89
C THR A 73 14.53 1.88 1.76
N GLU A 74 13.26 1.99 2.10
CA GLU A 74 12.71 3.17 2.76
C GLU A 74 11.79 2.78 3.91
N LYS A 75 11.54 3.71 4.83
CA LYS A 75 10.66 3.51 5.97
C LYS A 75 9.24 3.93 5.63
N ALA A 76 8.28 3.05 5.86
CA ALA A 76 6.87 3.37 5.88
C ALA A 76 6.41 3.63 7.31
N HIS A 77 5.58 4.63 7.51
CA HIS A 77 5.04 5.04 8.80
C HIS A 77 3.54 4.89 8.86
N LEU A 78 3.00 4.54 10.03
CA LEU A 78 1.55 4.45 10.23
C LEU A 78 0.99 5.86 10.51
N VAL A 79 0.17 6.37 9.61
CA VAL A 79 -0.47 7.69 9.71
C VAL A 79 -1.98 7.51 9.55
N ASP A 80 -2.74 7.91 10.57
CA ASP A 80 -4.21 7.81 10.58
C ASP A 80 -4.75 6.41 10.20
N GLY A 81 -4.05 5.36 10.66
CA GLY A 81 -4.43 3.97 10.42
C GLY A 81 -4.03 3.40 9.06
N ARG A 82 -3.28 4.15 8.24
CA ARG A 82 -2.75 3.71 6.95
C ARG A 82 -1.23 3.74 6.96
N TRP A 83 -0.62 2.77 6.29
CA TRP A 83 0.81 2.84 6.04
C TRP A 83 1.06 3.86 4.94
N VAL A 84 2.07 4.71 5.15
CA VAL A 84 2.51 5.74 4.21
C VAL A 84 4.00 5.57 3.97
N LEU A 85 4.38 5.47 2.71
CA LEU A 85 5.77 5.36 2.25
C LEU A 85 6.02 6.43 1.19
N THR A 86 7.12 7.16 1.35
CA THR A 86 7.57 8.15 0.38
C THR A 86 8.87 7.69 -0.26
N VAL A 87 8.96 7.79 -1.59
CA VAL A 87 10.14 7.42 -2.36
C VAL A 87 10.41 8.50 -3.40
N ASP A 88 11.62 9.05 -3.40
CA ASP A 88 12.11 9.87 -4.50
C ASP A 88 12.81 8.95 -5.51
N ASP A 89 12.16 8.66 -6.64
CA ASP A 89 12.70 7.79 -7.69
C ASP A 89 13.41 8.64 -8.75
N PRO A 90 14.75 8.62 -8.82
CA PRO A 90 15.53 9.43 -9.76
C PRO A 90 15.34 9.00 -11.23
N PHE A 91 14.81 7.80 -11.48
CA PHE A 91 14.49 7.32 -12.82
C PHE A 91 12.98 7.43 -13.13
N GLY A 92 12.15 7.44 -12.08
CA GLY A 92 10.70 7.68 -12.09
C GLY A 92 9.96 7.02 -13.25
N LEU A 93 9.25 7.84 -14.05
CA LEU A 93 8.52 7.40 -15.24
C LEU A 93 9.22 7.81 -16.52
N ARG A 94 8.86 7.16 -17.64
CA ARG A 94 9.39 7.52 -18.97
C ARG A 94 8.32 8.19 -19.82
N CYS A 95 8.68 9.29 -20.47
CA CYS A 95 7.83 9.91 -21.47
C CYS A 95 7.88 9.14 -22.79
N GLY A 96 6.74 8.92 -23.42
CA GLY A 96 6.65 8.24 -24.71
C GLY A 96 6.93 6.75 -24.59
N ASN A 97 8.10 6.29 -25.03
CA ASN A 97 8.42 4.86 -25.04
C ASN A 97 8.88 4.38 -23.65
N VAL A 98 8.21 3.37 -23.10
CA VAL A 98 8.51 2.86 -21.75
C VAL A 98 9.88 2.18 -21.60
N TYR A 99 10.55 1.77 -22.68
CA TYR A 99 11.88 1.14 -22.63
C TYR A 99 13.03 2.13 -22.87
N TYR A 100 12.83 3.12 -23.73
CA TYR A 100 13.90 3.99 -24.24
C TYR A 100 13.62 5.49 -24.13
N GLY A 101 12.43 5.87 -23.67
CA GLY A 101 12.06 7.27 -23.49
C GLY A 101 12.88 7.95 -22.38
N PRO A 102 12.97 9.29 -22.41
CA PRO A 102 13.61 10.05 -21.34
C PRO A 102 12.87 9.81 -20.02
N THR A 103 13.66 9.67 -18.95
CA THR A 103 13.17 9.50 -17.57
C THR A 103 12.78 10.86 -16.98
N VAL A 104 11.71 10.85 -16.20
CA VAL A 104 11.22 11.97 -15.40
C VAL A 104 11.21 11.50 -13.95
N LEU A 105 12.00 12.17 -13.12
CA LEU A 105 12.05 11.91 -11.68
C LEU A 105 10.65 12.03 -11.07
N THR A 106 10.33 11.13 -10.14
CA THR A 106 9.07 11.16 -9.39
C THR A 106 9.31 11.25 -7.90
N HIS A 107 8.42 11.99 -7.23
CA HIS A 107 8.19 11.86 -5.80
C HIS A 107 6.91 11.04 -5.62
N ASP A 108 7.09 9.79 -5.20
CA ASP A 108 6.07 8.76 -5.11
C ASP A 108 5.62 8.58 -3.67
N VAL A 109 4.33 8.80 -3.42
CA VAL A 109 3.68 8.57 -2.11
C VAL A 109 2.75 7.37 -2.23
N TYR A 110 3.14 6.27 -1.60
CA TYR A 110 2.32 5.08 -1.45
C TYR A 110 1.53 5.17 -0.14
N SER A 111 0.23 4.90 -0.20
CA SER A 111 -0.61 4.77 1.00
C SER A 111 -1.52 3.55 0.91
N TRP A 112 -1.41 2.62 1.86
CA TRP A 112 -2.22 1.40 1.86
C TRP A 112 -2.85 1.10 3.22
N ASP A 113 -3.97 0.38 3.17
CA ASP A 113 -4.64 -0.12 4.36
C ASP A 113 -3.90 -1.37 4.89
N PRO A 114 -3.59 -1.44 6.20
CA PRO A 114 -2.82 -2.55 6.77
C PRO A 114 -3.55 -3.88 6.75
N ASN A 115 -4.87 -3.91 6.55
CA ASN A 115 -5.66 -5.13 6.53
C ASN A 115 -5.93 -5.60 5.10
N THR A 116 -6.34 -4.72 4.20
CA THR A 116 -6.71 -5.11 2.83
C THR A 116 -5.52 -5.12 1.87
N LEU A 117 -4.38 -4.55 2.29
CA LEU A 117 -3.19 -4.31 1.48
C LEU A 117 -3.48 -3.52 0.18
N SER A 118 -4.63 -2.85 0.14
CA SER A 118 -5.09 -2.06 -0.99
C SER A 118 -4.84 -0.58 -0.71
N GLY A 119 -4.48 0.15 -1.75
CA GLY A 119 -3.98 1.51 -1.57
C GLY A 119 -3.87 2.30 -2.86
N THR A 120 -3.18 3.43 -2.74
CA THR A 120 -2.94 4.38 -3.81
C THR A 120 -1.46 4.69 -3.91
N LEU A 121 -0.97 4.86 -5.14
CA LEU A 121 0.28 5.52 -5.44
C LEU A 121 -0.04 6.89 -6.04
N THR A 122 0.46 7.96 -5.41
CA THR A 122 0.44 9.31 -5.99
C THR A 122 1.86 9.69 -6.40
N SER A 123 2.08 9.86 -7.70
CA SER A 123 3.34 10.35 -8.25
C SER A 123 3.24 11.83 -8.53
N THR A 124 4.18 12.61 -8.02
CA THR A 124 4.37 14.02 -8.41
C THR A 124 5.69 14.18 -9.13
N PHE A 125 5.75 15.14 -10.05
CA PHE A 125 6.94 15.41 -10.85
C PHE A 125 7.49 16.76 -10.43
N GLY A 126 8.81 16.86 -10.23
CA GLY A 126 9.44 18.15 -10.04
C GLY A 126 9.12 19.06 -11.23
N ALA A 127 8.58 20.24 -10.97
CA ALA A 127 8.44 21.25 -12.02
C ALA A 127 9.85 21.62 -12.52
N GLY A 128 10.14 21.24 -13.76
CA GLY A 128 11.25 21.78 -14.53
C GLY A 128 10.81 23.04 -15.25
#